data_AF-W1TTH4-F1
#
_entry.id   AF-W1TTH4-F1
#
_cell.length_a   1.000
_cell.length_b   1.000
_cell.length_c   1.000
_cell.angle_alpha   90.00
_cell.angle_beta   90.00
_cell.angle_gamma   90.00
#
_symmetry.space_group_name_H-M   'P 1'
#
loop_
_entity.id
_entity.type
_entity.pdbx_description
1 polymer ?
#
loop_
_entity_poly.entity_id
_entity_poly.type
_entity_poly.pdbx_seq_one_letter_code
_entity_poly.pdbx_strand_id
1 'polypeptide(L)' 'MNSESKDFEKIMQRLTEITSTLESGELTLEQALALFKEGTELARVGDSLLTEYGELAESYRSELTALQSVQDGVGNDSI' A
#
# COMPACT_ATOMS: atom_id res chain seq x y z
N MET A 1 9.12 3.17 -11.25
CA MET A 1 7.91 3.11 -10.42
C MET A 1 6.86 2.31 -11.16
N ASN A 2 6.38 1.22 -10.56
CA ASN A 2 5.31 0.37 -11.12
C ASN A 2 3.98 1.14 -11.17
N SER A 3 2.99 0.73 -11.96
CA SER A 3 1.67 1.40 -12.01
C SER A 3 0.96 1.34 -10.67
N GLU A 4 1.09 0.22 -9.95
CA GLU A 4 0.43 -0.03 -8.68
C GLU A 4 0.94 0.94 -7.58
N SER A 5 2.24 1.23 -7.57
CA SER A 5 2.80 2.25 -6.66
C SER A 5 2.29 3.66 -6.99
N LYS A 6 2.10 3.96 -8.27
CA LYS A 6 1.49 5.23 -8.71
C LYS A 6 0.03 5.33 -8.31
N ASP A 7 -0.69 4.20 -8.23
CA ASP A 7 -2.09 4.20 -7.84
C ASP A 7 -2.24 4.41 -6.32
N PHE A 8 -1.35 3.85 -5.51
CA PHE A 8 -1.28 4.16 -4.08
C PHE A 8 -0.94 5.64 -3.81
N GLU A 9 0.06 6.20 -4.50
CA GLU A 9 0.41 7.62 -4.37
C GLU A 9 -0.76 8.55 -4.71
N LYS A 10 -1.54 8.24 -5.76
CA LYS A 10 -2.76 8.99 -6.10
C LYS A 10 -3.82 8.91 -5.01
N ILE A 11 -4.03 7.74 -4.42
CA ILE A 11 -4.97 7.55 -3.31
C ILE A 11 -4.56 8.45 -2.14
N MET A 12 -3.28 8.46 -1.77
CA MET A 12 -2.76 9.29 -0.68
C MET A 12 -2.86 10.78 -0.98
N GLN A 13 -2.57 11.19 -2.21
CA GLN A 13 -2.76 12.58 -2.65
C GLN A 13 -4.23 12.98 -2.51
N ARG A 14 -5.15 12.17 -3.02
CA ARG A 14 -6.58 12.49 -3.00
C ARG A 14 -7.14 12.51 -1.58
N LEU A 15 -6.72 11.57 -0.72
CA LEU A 15 -7.07 11.58 0.70
C LEU A 15 -6.61 12.87 1.38
N THR A 16 -5.40 13.35 1.08
CA THR A 16 -4.87 14.61 1.64
C THR A 16 -5.68 15.82 1.19
N GLU A 17 -6.08 15.87 -0.07
CA GLU A 17 -6.96 16.91 -0.59
C GLU A 17 -8.33 16.90 0.11
N ILE A 18 -8.91 15.70 0.30
CA ILE A 18 -10.19 15.51 0.98
C ILE A 18 -10.11 15.98 2.43
N THR A 19 -9.10 15.56 3.20
CA THR A 19 -8.97 15.95 4.61
C THR A 19 -8.75 17.45 4.75
N SER A 20 -7.87 18.03 3.93
CA SER A 20 -7.65 19.49 3.93
C SER A 20 -8.93 20.27 3.61
N THR A 21 -9.76 19.75 2.70
CA THR A 21 -11.03 20.39 2.33
C THR A 21 -12.09 20.23 3.42
N LEU A 22 -12.15 19.07 4.08
CA LEU A 22 -13.06 18.85 5.22
C LEU A 22 -12.68 19.72 6.43
N GLU A 23 -11.40 19.90 6.68
CA GLU A 23 -10.85 20.70 7.79
C GLU A 23 -11.05 22.21 7.60
N SER A 24 -11.32 22.68 6.38
CA SER A 24 -11.59 24.10 6.14
C SER A 24 -12.87 24.59 6.82
N GLY A 25 -13.84 23.68 7.00
CA GLY A 25 -15.15 24.01 7.56
C GLY A 25 -16.06 24.82 6.65
N GLU A 26 -15.69 25.03 5.38
CA GLU A 26 -16.44 25.86 4.42
C GLU A 26 -17.50 25.10 3.61
N LEU A 27 -17.64 23.79 3.87
CA LEU A 27 -18.51 22.91 3.10
C LEU A 27 -19.95 22.90 3.61
N THR A 28 -20.90 22.73 2.70
CA THR A 28 -22.24 22.30 3.10
C THR A 28 -22.21 20.87 3.63
N LEU A 29 -23.26 20.48 4.37
CA LEU A 29 -23.38 19.12 4.90
C LEU A 29 -23.32 18.06 3.79
N GLU A 30 -23.99 18.30 2.67
CA GLU A 30 -24.03 17.37 1.54
C GLU A 30 -22.63 17.22 0.91
N GLN A 31 -21.89 18.31 0.76
CA GLN A 31 -20.52 18.29 0.24
C GLN A 31 -19.58 17.56 1.20
N ALA A 32 -19.67 17.84 2.50
CA ALA A 32 -18.88 17.16 3.52
C ALA A 32 -19.19 15.66 3.56
N LEU A 33 -20.46 15.26 3.45
CA LEU A 33 -20.86 13.86 3.43
C LEU A 33 -20.38 13.13 2.17
N ALA A 34 -20.38 13.79 1.02
CA ALA A 34 -19.85 13.23 -0.22
C ALA A 34 -18.33 13.00 -0.12
N LEU A 35 -17.59 14.00 0.33
CA LEU A 35 -16.13 13.91 0.52
C LEU A 35 -15.76 12.89 1.60
N PHE A 36 -16.53 12.79 2.68
CA PHE A 36 -16.33 11.77 3.71
C PHE A 36 -16.49 10.36 3.13
N LYS A 37 -17.55 10.10 2.37
CA LYS A 37 -17.78 8.80 1.72
C LYS A 37 -16.64 8.44 0.76
N GLU A 38 -16.23 9.38 -0.08
CA GLU A 38 -15.09 9.21 -0.97
C GLU A 38 -13.81 8.86 -0.18
N GLY A 39 -13.52 9.63 0.86
CA GLY A 39 -12.37 9.41 1.73
C GLY A 39 -12.38 8.04 2.40
N THR A 40 -13.53 7.58 2.92
CA THR A 40 -13.62 6.25 3.54
C THR A 40 -13.37 5.11 2.56
N GLU A 41 -13.83 5.24 1.31
CA GLU A 41 -13.58 4.23 0.29
C GLU A 41 -12.13 4.23 -0.17
N LEU A 42 -11.53 5.40 -0.38
CA LEU A 42 -10.11 5.53 -0.70
C LEU A 42 -9.22 4.95 0.39
N ALA A 43 -9.53 5.19 1.67
CA ALA A 43 -8.80 4.61 2.80
C ALA A 43 -8.87 3.08 2.79
N ARG A 44 -10.06 2.51 2.53
CA ARG A 44 -10.26 1.06 2.41
C ARG A 44 -9.44 0.45 1.27
N VAL A 45 -9.41 1.10 0.12
CA VAL A 45 -8.61 0.65 -1.04
C VAL A 45 -7.12 0.76 -0.73
N GLY A 46 -6.66 1.86 -0.13
CA GLY A 46 -5.27 2.03 0.27
C GLY A 46 -4.79 0.96 1.25
N ASP A 47 -5.60 0.62 2.25
CA ASP A 47 -5.32 -0.46 3.20
C ASP A 47 -5.23 -1.84 2.52
N SER A 48 -6.10 -2.09 1.54
CA SER A 48 -6.06 -3.33 0.75
C SER A 48 -4.76 -3.45 -0.05
N LEU A 49 -4.32 -2.35 -0.69
CA LEU A 49 -3.05 -2.32 -1.43
C LEU A 49 -1.84 -2.52 -0.51
N LEU A 50 -1.85 -1.90 0.68
CA LEU A 50 -0.76 -2.09 1.66
C LEU A 50 -0.67 -3.55 2.13
N THR A 51 -1.82 -4.19 2.36
CA THR A 51 -1.88 -5.61 2.71
C THR A 51 -1.31 -6.47 1.60
N GLU A 52 -1.76 -6.27 0.36
CA GLU A 52 -1.29 -7.03 -0.82
C GLU A 52 0.22 -6.87 -1.04
N TYR A 53 0.74 -5.64 -0.99
CA TYR A 53 2.18 -5.41 -1.13
C TYR A 53 2.99 -5.99 0.02
N GLY A 54 2.46 -5.98 1.24
CA GLY A 54 3.07 -6.62 2.39
C GLY A 54 3.20 -8.12 2.19
N GLU A 55 2.11 -8.79 1.78
CA GLU A 55 2.10 -10.22 1.48
C GLU A 55 3.06 -10.58 0.34
N LEU A 56 3.11 -9.77 -0.72
CA LEU A 56 4.02 -9.97 -1.84
C LEU A 56 5.49 -9.82 -1.41
N ALA A 57 5.81 -8.80 -0.61
CA ALA A 57 7.16 -8.60 -0.08
C ALA A 57 7.60 -9.77 0.80
N GLU A 58 6.70 -10.30 1.61
CA GLU A 58 6.95 -11.48 2.43
C GLU A 58 7.16 -12.75 1.60
N SER A 59 6.37 -12.92 0.53
CA SER A 59 6.55 -14.03 -0.41
C SER A 59 7.93 -14.02 -1.06
N TYR A 60 8.36 -12.87 -1.60
CA TYR A 60 9.70 -12.73 -2.21
C TYR A 60 10.83 -12.93 -1.20
N ARG A 61 10.67 -12.43 0.04
CA ARG A 61 11.65 -12.65 1.12
C ARG A 61 11.80 -14.13 1.46
N SER A 62 10.70 -14.86 1.53
CA SER A 62 10.69 -16.30 1.78
C SER A 62 11.41 -17.08 0.67
N GLU A 63 11.12 -16.75 -0.60
CA GLU A 63 11.76 -17.37 -1.76
C GLU A 63 13.29 -17.12 -1.78
N LEU A 64 13.72 -15.87 -1.53
CA LEU A 64 15.14 -15.53 -1.44
C LEU A 64 15.86 -16.31 -0.33
N THR A 65 15.22 -16.45 0.83
CA THR A 65 15.77 -17.22 1.97
C THR A 65 15.93 -18.70 1.60
N ALA A 66 14.94 -19.29 0.93
CA ALA A 66 15.01 -20.67 0.48
C ALA A 66 16.17 -20.88 -0.51
N LEU A 67 16.33 -19.99 -1.49
CA LEU A 67 17.43 -20.06 -2.47
C LEU A 67 18.81 -19.93 -1.81
N GLN A 68 18.96 -19.03 -0.83
CA GLN A 68 20.21 -18.87 -0.08
C GLN A 68 20.59 -20.14 0.69
N SER A 69 19.63 -20.77 1.37
CA SER A 69 19.89 -22.02 2.11
C SER A 69 20.36 -23.18 1.22
N VAL A 70 19.90 -23.24 -0.03
CA VAL A 70 20.36 -24.24 -1.02
C VAL A 70 21.79 -23.95 -1.45
N GLN A 71 22.16 -22.68 -1.61
CA GLN A 71 23.51 -22.29 -2.02
C GLN A 71 24.54 -22.56 -0.91
N ASP A 72 24.17 -22.36 0.35
CA ASP A 72 25.02 -22.62 1.52
C ASP A 72 25.22 -24.13 1.78
N GLY A 73 24.27 -24.98 1.38
CA GLY A 73 24.36 -26.44 1.49
C GLY A 73 25.25 -27.12 0.44
N VAL A 74 25.48 -26.48 -0.72
CA VAL A 74 26.29 -27.04 -1.81
C VAL A 74 27.80 -26.74 -1.64
N GLY A 75 28.17 -25.83 -0.72
CA GLY A 75 29.55 -25.38 -0.53
C GLY A 75 30.40 -26.12 0.50
N ASN A 76 29.85 -27.07 1.29
CA ASN A 76 30.55 -27.65 2.44
C ASN A 76 30.91 -29.15 2.32
N ASP A 77 30.57 -29.82 1.23
CA ASP A 77 30.92 -31.24 0.98
C ASP A 77 32.23 -31.40 0.18
N SER A 78 33.14 -30.44 0.27
CA SER A 78 34.44 -30.50 -0.41
C SER A 78 35.57 -29.95 0.43
N ILE A 79 35.95 -30.67 1.50
CA ILE A 79 37.34 -30.89 1.93
C ILE A 79 37.44 -32.29 2.55
#